data_AF-A0A6C0LS40-F1
#
_entry.id   AF-A0A6C0LS40-F1
#
_cell.length_a   1.000
_cell.length_b   1.000
_cell.length_c   1.000
_cell.angle_alpha   90.00
_cell.angle_beta   90.00
_cell.angle_gamma   90.00
#
_symmetry.space_group_name_H-M   'P 1'
#
loop_
_entity.id
_entity.type
_entity.pdbx_description
1 polymer ?
#
loop_
_entity_poly.entity_id
_entity_poly.type
_entity_poly.pdbx_seq_one_letter_code
_entity_poly.pdbx_strand_id
1 'polypeptide(L)'
;MGIYNNGSIFGIRIYNFNDDFANILFEEKYDEKMSYGQMREAYLFYTELNNKNELRFQYYTECSSTYGEGIYLDWYPISLNLFLEKFGV
;
A
#
# COMPACT_ATOMS: atom_id res chain seq x y z
N MET A 1 -3.29 -5.93 10.68
CA MET A 1 -4.42 -6.85 10.54
C MET A 1 -5.67 -6.15 11.03
N GLY A 2 -6.72 -6.12 10.22
CA GLY A 2 -8.02 -5.59 10.60
C GLY A 2 -9.10 -6.50 10.03
N ILE A 3 -10.22 -6.63 10.73
CA ILE A 3 -11.44 -7.26 10.20
C ILE A 3 -12.26 -6.12 9.59
N TYR A 4 -12.60 -6.25 8.31
CA TYR A 4 -13.27 -5.18 7.58
C TYR A 4 -14.60 -5.68 7.01
N ASN A 5 -15.62 -4.81 7.09
CA ASN A 5 -17.00 -5.16 6.75
C ASN A 5 -17.25 -5.18 5.24
N ASN A 6 -16.48 -4.42 4.46
CA ASN A 6 -16.47 -4.50 3.00
C ASN A 6 -15.33 -5.42 2.58
N GLY A 7 -15.66 -6.44 1.76
CA GLY A 7 -14.73 -7.48 1.31
C GLY A 7 -13.60 -7.03 0.38
N SER A 8 -13.42 -5.72 0.23
CA SER A 8 -12.45 -5.10 -0.63
C SER A 8 -11.91 -3.85 0.08
N ILE A 9 -10.59 -3.81 0.26
CA ILE A 9 -9.85 -2.58 0.56
C ILE A 9 -8.93 -2.34 -0.60
N PHE A 10 -8.62 -1.08 -0.84
CA PHE A 10 -7.55 -0.66 -1.73
C PHE A 10 -6.65 0.29 -0.96
N GLY A 11 -5.35 0.18 -1.16
CA GLY A 11 -4.45 1.01 -0.40
C GLY A 11 -3.02 0.90 -0.85
N ILE A 12 -2.23 1.85 -0.39
CA ILE A 12 -0.81 1.93 -0.65
C ILE A 12 -0.09 2.35 0.62
N ARG A 13 1.03 1.69 0.88
CA ARG A 13 1.86 1.96 2.04
C ARG A 13 3.31 2.08 1.59
N ILE A 14 3.96 3.17 2.02
CA ILE A 14 5.39 3.41 1.86
C ILE A 14 5.98 3.42 3.26
N TYR A 15 6.99 2.58 3.48
CA TYR A 15 7.61 2.42 4.78
C TYR A 15 9.10 2.13 4.63
N ASN A 16 9.86 2.33 5.70
CA ASN A 16 11.21 1.80 5.83
C ASN A 16 11.32 0.97 7.11
N PHE A 17 12.42 0.27 7.27
CA PHE A 17 12.72 -0.41 8.53
C PHE A 17 13.62 0.50 9.36
N ASN A 18 13.20 0.79 10.58
CA ASN A 18 14.07 1.34 11.60
C ASN A 18 14.40 0.19 12.56
N ASP A 19 15.58 -0.41 12.36
CA ASP A 19 15.97 -1.71 12.92
C ASP A 19 14.94 -2.82 12.59
N ASP A 20 14.22 -3.31 13.60
CA ASP A 20 13.26 -4.42 13.48
C ASP A 20 11.80 -3.94 13.30
N PHE A 21 11.55 -2.63 13.35
CA PHE A 21 10.20 -2.06 13.26
C PHE A 21 9.96 -1.37 11.93
N ALA A 22 8.82 -1.69 11.31
CA ALA A 22 8.35 -0.96 10.14
C ALA A 22 7.92 0.45 10.54
N ASN A 23 8.66 1.44 10.07
CA ASN A 23 8.32 2.85 10.20
C ASN A 23 7.53 3.29 8.96
N ILE A 24 6.23 3.50 9.15
CA ILE A 24 5.30 3.88 8.08
C ILE A 24 5.50 5.37 7.79
N LEU A 25 5.90 5.68 6.55
CA LEU A 25 6.09 7.05 6.08
C LEU A 25 4.82 7.59 5.42
N PHE A 26 4.08 6.72 4.74
CA PHE A 26 2.83 7.04 4.07
C PHE A 26 1.92 5.82 4.09
N GLU A 27 0.64 6.02 4.38
CA GLU A 27 -0.39 4.99 4.33
C GLU A 27 -1.73 5.62 3.98
N GLU A 28 -2.32 5.16 2.88
CA GLU A 28 -3.67 5.52 2.46
C GLU A 28 -4.47 4.25 2.20
N LYS A 29 -5.74 4.25 2.63
CA LYS A 29 -6.67 3.13 2.49
C LYS A 29 -8.04 3.64 2.08
N TYR A 30 -8.69 2.90 1.22
CA TYR A 30 -9.97 3.24 0.62
C TYR A 30 -10.85 1.98 0.54
N ASP A 31 -12.15 2.19 0.69
CA ASP A 31 -13.15 1.14 0.51
C ASP A 31 -13.41 0.83 -0.98
N GLU A 32 -12.98 1.73 -1.87
CA GLU A 32 -13.12 1.61 -3.32
C GLU A 32 -11.77 1.70 -4.02
N LYS A 33 -11.71 1.30 -5.30
CA LYS A 33 -10.48 1.39 -6.11
C LYS A 33 -9.95 2.81 -6.09
N MET A 34 -8.68 2.97 -5.73
CA MET A 34 -8.01 4.26 -5.72
C MET A 34 -8.15 4.95 -7.07
N SER A 35 -8.66 6.18 -7.03
CA SER A 35 -8.65 7.05 -8.20
C SER A 35 -7.22 7.44 -8.59
N TYR A 36 -7.04 7.87 -9.84
CA TYR A 36 -5.74 8.37 -10.30
C TYR A 36 -5.22 9.53 -9.44
N GLY A 37 -6.10 10.37 -8.91
CA GLY A 37 -5.74 11.46 -8.00
C GLY A 37 -5.13 10.96 -6.68
N GLN A 38 -5.82 10.02 -6.02
CA GLN A 38 -5.34 9.41 -4.76
C GLN A 38 -4.03 8.62 -4.98
N MET A 39 -3.93 7.90 -6.10
CA MET A 39 -2.69 7.27 -6.53
C MET A 39 -1.56 8.29 -6.68
N ARG A 40 -1.82 9.41 -7.36
CA ARG A 40 -0.83 10.46 -7.61
C ARG A 40 -0.27 11.06 -6.32
N GLU A 41 -1.04 11.15 -5.25
CA GLU A 41 -0.55 11.65 -3.95
C GLU A 41 0.57 10.78 -3.39
N ALA A 42 0.44 9.45 -3.46
CA ALA A 42 1.49 8.53 -3.03
C ALA A 42 2.75 8.66 -3.90
N TYR A 43 2.58 8.89 -5.21
CA TYR A 43 3.70 9.14 -6.11
C TYR A 43 4.40 10.47 -5.79
N LEU A 44 3.65 11.55 -5.57
CA LEU A 44 4.20 12.85 -5.20
C LEU A 44 4.99 12.77 -3.89
N PHE A 45 4.41 12.11 -2.88
CA PHE A 45 5.11 11.85 -1.62
C PHE A 45 6.43 11.09 -1.85
N TYR A 46 6.40 10.01 -2.63
CA TYR A 46 7.61 9.26 -3.00
C TYR A 46 8.65 10.13 -3.70
N THR A 47 8.23 11.05 -4.58
CA THR A 47 9.16 11.92 -5.32
C THR A 47 9.89 12.90 -4.41
N GLU A 48 9.23 13.41 -3.38
CA GLU A 48 9.76 14.40 -2.42
C GLU A 48 10.73 13.81 -1.39
N LEU A 49 10.73 12.49 -1.19
CA LEU A 49 11.67 11.83 -0.27
C LEU A 49 13.12 11.91 -0.76
N ASN A 50 14.01 12.43 0.08
CA ASN A 50 15.44 12.55 -0.24
C ASN A 50 16.17 11.19 -0.25
N ASN A 51 15.83 10.28 0.66
CA ASN A 51 16.44 8.95 0.75
C ASN A 51 15.42 7.88 0.34
N LYS A 52 15.71 7.21 -0.78
CA LYS A 52 14.84 6.19 -1.39
C LYS A 52 15.37 4.76 -1.27
N ASN A 53 16.61 4.59 -0.79
CA ASN A 53 17.34 3.32 -0.85
C ASN A 53 16.73 2.24 0.07
N GLU A 54 16.11 2.67 1.16
CA GLU A 54 15.53 1.78 2.18
C GLU A 54 14.01 1.71 2.13
N LEU A 55 13.40 2.34 1.11
CA LEU A 55 11.96 2.36 0.96
C LEU A 55 11.44 0.99 0.54
N ARG A 56 10.34 0.62 1.17
CA ARG A 56 9.54 -0.55 0.89
C ARG A 56 8.14 -0.09 0.55
N PHE A 57 7.54 -0.82 -0.38
CA PHE A 57 6.24 -0.52 -0.91
C PHE A 57 5.33 -1.71 -0.63
N GLN A 58 4.15 -1.41 -0.13
CA GLN A 58 3.09 -2.36 0.07
C GLN A 58 1.86 -1.85 -0.66
N TYR A 59 1.15 -2.77 -1.29
CA TYR A 59 -0.05 -2.47 -2.04
C TYR A 59 -1.16 -3.40 -1.60
N TYR A 60 -2.35 -2.85 -1.56
CA TYR A 60 -3.55 -3.60 -1.32
C TYR A 60 -4.47 -3.48 -2.52
N THR A 61 -4.74 -4.61 -3.16
CA THR A 61 -5.82 -4.77 -4.13
C THR A 61 -6.69 -5.89 -3.65
N GLU A 62 -8.00 -5.63 -3.50
CA GLU A 62 -9.10 -6.59 -3.49
C GLU A 62 -8.64 -8.06 -3.52
N CYS A 63 -8.16 -8.53 -2.37
CA CYS A 63 -7.79 -9.91 -2.17
C CYS A 63 -8.31 -10.24 -0.78
N SER A 64 -9.62 -10.46 -0.70
CA SER A 64 -10.21 -11.11 0.45
C SER A 64 -9.86 -12.58 0.35
N SER A 65 -8.91 -13.02 1.18
CA SER A 65 -8.81 -14.45 1.46
C SER A 65 -9.96 -14.78 2.39
N THR A 66 -10.88 -15.64 1.99
CA THR A 66 -11.89 -16.18 2.91
C THR A 66 -11.17 -17.08 3.90
N TYR A 67 -11.11 -16.66 5.17
CA TYR A 67 -10.53 -17.46 6.25
C TYR A 67 -11.64 -17.73 7.27
N GLY A 68 -12.28 -18.89 7.16
CA GLY A 68 -13.50 -19.21 7.93
C GLY A 68 -14.69 -18.34 7.50
N GLU A 69 -15.41 -17.75 8.46
CA GLU A 69 -16.57 -16.86 8.22
C GLU A 69 -16.17 -15.39 7.96
N GLY A 70 -14.88 -15.06 7.99
CA GLY A 70 -14.38 -13.68 7.88
C GLY A 70 -13.60 -13.39 6.61
N ILE A 71 -13.48 -12.10 6.30
CA ILE A 71 -12.61 -11.58 5.24
C ILE A 71 -11.23 -11.26 5.85
N TYR A 72 -10.20 -11.99 5.40
CA TYR A 72 -8.82 -11.71 5.75
C TYR A 72 -8.19 -10.77 4.72
N LEU A 73 -7.61 -9.68 5.20
CA LEU A 73 -6.93 -8.69 4.39
C LEU A 73 -5.46 -8.54 4.83
N ASP A 74 -4.51 -8.77 3.91
CA ASP A 74 -3.07 -8.57 4.12
C ASP A 74 -2.39 -7.68 3.07
N TRP A 75 -1.39 -6.92 3.51
CA TRP A 75 -0.60 -6.04 2.66
C TRP A 75 0.38 -6.84 1.82
N TYR A 76 0.32 -6.69 0.50
CA TYR A 76 1.25 -7.38 -0.38
C TYR A 76 2.48 -6.49 -0.64
N PRO A 77 3.70 -6.97 -0.33
CA PRO A 77 4.90 -6.24 -0.69
C PRO A 77 5.02 -6.18 -2.22
N ILE A 78 5.36 -5.00 -2.73
CA ILE A 78 5.62 -4.79 -4.17
C ILE A 78 7.01 -4.21 -4.37
N SER A 79 7.59 -4.49 -5.54
CA SER A 79 8.86 -3.89 -5.93
C SER A 79 8.68 -2.42 -6.30
N LEU A 80 9.77 -1.65 -6.27
CA LEU A 80 9.76 -0.27 -6.76
C LEU A 80 9.30 -0.19 -8.22
N ASN A 81 9.77 -1.08 -9.09
CA ASN A 81 9.37 -1.09 -10.50
C ASN A 81 7.86 -1.31 -10.63
N LEU A 82 7.30 -2.28 -9.90
CA LEU A 82 5.85 -2.52 -9.94
C LEU A 82 5.07 -1.34 -9.36
N PHE A 83 5.60 -0.65 -8.34
CA PHE A 83 5.03 0.58 -7.82
C PHE A 83 5.00 1.67 -8.90
N LEU A 84 6.11 1.92 -9.59
CA LEU A 84 6.22 2.94 -10.65
C LEU A 84 5.32 2.62 -11.86
N GLU A 85 5.23 1.34 -12.25
CA GLU A 85 4.33 0.88 -13.31
C GLU A 85 2.86 1.22 -13.02
N LYS A 86 2.43 1.21 -11.75
CA LYS A 86 1.06 1.63 -11.38
C LYS A 86 0.78 3.10 -11.69
N PHE A 87 1.82 3.91 -11.83
CA PHE A 87 1.73 5.33 -12.18
C PHE A 87 2.14 5.62 -13.64
N GLY A 88 2.49 4.59 -14.42
CA GLY A 88 2.89 4.74 -15.82
C GLY A 88 4.27 5.40 -16.01
N VAL A 89 5.17 5.22 -15.03
CA VAL A 89 6.54 5.74 -15.01
C VAL A 89 7.55 4.62 -15.18
#